data_AF-A0A800M594-F1
#
_entry.id   AF-A0A800M594-F1
#
_cell.length_a   1.000
_cell.length_b   1.000
_cell.length_c   1.000
_cell.angle_alpha   90.00
_cell.angle_beta   90.00
_cell.angle_gamma   90.00
#
_symmetry.space_group_name_H-M   'P 1'
#
loop_
_entity.id
_entity.type
_entity.pdbx_description
1 polymer ?
#
loop_
_entity_poly.entity_id
_entity_poly.type
_entity_poly.pdbx_seq_one_letter_code
_entity_poly.pdbx_strand_id
1 'polypeptide(L)'
;MLPRPTPEAPTPDAVVLALRIVEVDGDRVRGALAPYADPEWDLPLDTHFEGTLTADRLEGTFLSLPTTIDSIPSDGRWWAVREAAPSL
;
A
#
# COMPACT_ATOMS: atom_id res chain seq x y z
N MET A 1 13.30 -20.69 -3.15
CA MET A 1 13.08 -19.92 -4.40
C MET A 1 11.71 -19.31 -4.27
N LEU A 2 11.60 -17.98 -4.19
CA LEU A 2 10.30 -17.31 -4.27
C LEU A 2 9.80 -17.39 -5.72
N PRO A 3 8.52 -17.72 -5.96
CA PRO A 3 7.97 -17.71 -7.30
C PRO A 3 8.11 -16.30 -7.89
N ARG A 4 8.71 -16.20 -9.08
CA ARG A 4 8.80 -14.93 -9.80
C ARG A 4 7.50 -14.76 -10.60
N PRO A 5 6.76 -13.65 -10.45
CA PRO A 5 5.57 -13.42 -11.25
C PRO A 5 5.92 -13.43 -12.74
N THR A 6 5.25 -14.28 -13.51
CA THR A 6 5.31 -14.31 -14.98
C THR A 6 4.18 -13.46 -15.56
N PRO A 7 4.32 -12.93 -16.79
CA PRO A 7 3.27 -12.13 -17.44
C PRO A 7 1.92 -12.87 -17.61
N GLU A 8 1.94 -14.20 -17.55
CA GLU A 8 0.76 -15.07 -17.66
C GLU A 8 0.15 -15.46 -16.31
N ALA A 9 0.79 -15.10 -15.19
CA ALA A 9 0.21 -15.35 -13.88
C ALA A 9 -1.06 -14.50 -13.72
N PRO A 10 -2.18 -15.07 -13.24
CA PRO A 10 -3.39 -14.30 -12.99
C PRO A 10 -3.06 -13.16 -12.04
N THR A 11 -3.55 -11.96 -12.35
CA THR A 11 -3.44 -10.83 -11.43
C THR A 11 -4.15 -11.23 -10.13
N PRO A 12 -3.49 -11.13 -8.96
CA PRO A 12 -4.12 -11.48 -7.71
C PRO A 12 -5.36 -10.60 -7.48
N ASP A 13 -6.36 -11.17 -6.83
CA ASP A 13 -7.56 -10.42 -6.44
C ASP A 13 -7.15 -9.22 -5.57
N ALA A 14 -7.80 -8.08 -5.81
CA ALA A 14 -7.58 -6.90 -5.00
C ALA A 14 -8.07 -7.14 -3.57
N VAL A 15 -7.18 -6.94 -2.59
CA VAL A 15 -7.52 -6.98 -1.17
C VAL A 15 -7.80 -5.56 -0.69
N VAL A 16 -8.94 -5.36 -0.04
CA VAL A 16 -9.28 -4.07 0.57
C VAL A 16 -8.49 -3.90 1.88
N LEU A 17 -7.64 -2.89 1.93
CA LEU A 17 -6.87 -2.53 3.12
C LEU A 17 -7.41 -1.22 3.71
N ALA A 18 -7.56 -1.19 5.03
CA ALA A 18 -8.02 0.00 5.72
C ALA A 18 -6.85 0.95 6.00
N LEU A 19 -7.09 2.25 5.86
CA LEU A 19 -6.17 3.29 6.34
C LEU A 19 -6.41 3.50 7.84
N ARG A 20 -5.35 3.47 8.65
CA ARG A 20 -5.44 3.74 10.09
C ARG A 20 -5.32 5.23 10.40
N ILE A 21 -4.36 5.89 9.75
CA ILE A 21 -4.10 7.32 9.89
C ILE A 21 -3.66 7.89 8.55
N VAL A 22 -4.12 9.10 8.26
CA VAL A 22 -3.67 9.90 7.12
C VAL A 22 -3.45 11.33 7.62
N GLU A 23 -2.27 11.85 7.36
CA GLU A 23 -1.91 13.23 7.60
C GLU A 23 -1.60 13.90 6.26
N VAL A 24 -2.12 15.11 6.10
CA VAL A 24 -1.93 15.93 4.89
C VAL A 24 -1.34 17.27 5.31
N ASP A 25 -0.21 17.63 4.71
CA ASP A 25 0.46 18.92 4.91
C ASP A 25 0.88 19.50 3.56
N GLY A 26 0.17 20.52 3.10
CA GLY A 26 0.34 21.09 1.77
C GLY A 26 0.05 20.05 0.67
N ASP A 27 1.05 19.77 -0.15
CA ASP A 27 1.03 18.75 -1.20
C ASP A 27 1.53 17.39 -0.73
N ARG A 28 1.95 17.24 0.53
CA ARG A 28 2.44 15.97 1.08
C ARG A 28 1.36 15.21 1.81
N VAL A 29 1.37 13.90 1.62
CA VAL A 29 0.57 12.95 2.38
C VAL A 29 1.48 11.93 3.04
N ARG A 30 1.18 11.58 4.29
CA ARG A 30 1.80 10.45 4.98
C ARG A 30 0.76 9.70 5.79
N GLY A 31 0.98 8.44 6.07
CA GLY A 31 0.03 7.66 6.85
C GLY A 31 0.49 6.26 7.15
N ALA A 32 -0.43 5.49 7.71
CA ALA A 32 -0.24 4.07 7.95
C ALA A 32 -1.52 3.29 7.61
N LEU A 33 -1.33 2.07 7.12
CA LEU A 33 -2.42 1.11 7.00
C LEU A 33 -2.80 0.58 8.39
N ALA A 34 -4.03 0.09 8.53
CA ALA A 34 -4.35 -0.80 9.64
C ALA A 34 -3.54 -2.09 9.48
N PRO A 35 -3.05 -2.71 10.57
CA PRO A 35 -2.34 -3.96 10.48
C PRO A 35 -3.13 -5.00 9.69
N TYR A 36 -2.46 -5.70 8.78
CA TYR A 36 -3.06 -6.71 7.91
C TYR A 36 -2.11 -7.88 7.74
N ALA A 37 -2.65 -9.05 7.36
CA ALA A 37 -1.84 -10.21 7.04
C ALA A 37 -1.34 -10.10 5.59
N ASP A 38 -0.05 -10.36 5.38
CA ASP A 38 0.54 -10.49 4.05
C ASP A 38 -0.24 -11.53 3.24
N PRO A 39 -0.73 -11.20 2.03
CA PRO A 39 -1.59 -12.10 1.27
C PRO A 39 -0.86 -13.35 0.74
N GLU A 40 0.47 -13.35 0.69
CA GLU A 40 1.26 -14.50 0.25
C GLU A 40 1.67 -15.40 1.43
N TRP A 41 2.01 -14.81 2.58
CA TRP A 41 2.66 -15.51 3.69
C TRP A 41 1.87 -15.49 5.02
N ASP A 42 0.73 -14.81 5.08
CA ASP A 42 -0.14 -14.66 6.26
C ASP A 42 0.58 -14.07 7.49
N LEU A 43 1.57 -13.19 7.23
CA LEU A 43 2.36 -12.54 8.28
C LEU A 43 1.80 -11.16 8.62
N PRO A 44 1.73 -10.74 9.89
CA PRO A 44 1.27 -9.39 10.22
C PRO A 44 2.27 -8.34 9.72
N LEU A 45 1.75 -7.37 8.97
CA LEU A 45 2.51 -6.23 8.46
C LEU A 45 2.06 -4.93 9.13
N ASP A 46 3.05 -4.10 9.48
CA ASP A 46 2.85 -2.69 9.79
C ASP A 46 3.39 -1.85 8.62
N THR A 47 2.50 -1.12 7.94
CA THR A 47 2.83 -0.43 6.69
C THR A 47 2.63 1.06 6.82
N HIS A 48 3.72 1.78 6.60
CA HIS A 48 3.74 3.24 6.51
C HIS A 48 3.91 3.68 5.07
N PHE A 49 3.28 4.79 4.70
CA PHE A 49 3.38 5.34 3.36
C PHE A 49 3.57 6.85 3.40
N GLU A 50 4.24 7.36 2.38
CA GLU A 50 4.43 8.78 2.11
C GLU A 50 4.21 9.03 0.62
N GLY A 51 3.78 10.24 0.26
CA GLY A 51 3.60 10.63 -1.13
C GLY A 51 3.26 12.11 -1.30
N THR A 52 3.00 12.50 -2.53
CA THR A 52 2.61 13.86 -2.90
C THR A 52 1.37 13.89 -3.77
N LEU A 53 0.59 14.97 -3.66
CA LEU A 53 -0.55 15.28 -4.51
C LEU A 53 -0.13 16.20 -5.65
N THR A 54 -0.25 15.71 -6.87
CA THR A 54 -0.09 16.52 -8.08
C THR A 54 -1.38 16.46 -8.89
N ALA A 55 -2.06 17.61 -9.02
CA ALA A 55 -3.39 17.72 -9.62
C ALA A 55 -4.43 16.80 -8.95
N ASP A 56 -4.79 15.69 -9.60
CA ASP A 56 -5.78 14.71 -9.15
C ASP A 56 -5.18 13.35 -8.76
N ARG A 57 -3.84 13.25 -8.79
CA ARG A 57 -3.09 12.03 -8.53
C ARG A 57 -2.24 12.16 -7.28
N LEU A 58 -2.42 11.21 -6.35
CA LEU A 58 -1.50 10.94 -5.27
C LEU A 58 -0.53 9.84 -5.70
N GLU A 59 0.76 10.00 -5.42
CA GLU A 59 1.74 8.94 -5.61
C GLU A 59 2.91 9.03 -4.65
N GLY A 60 3.56 7.91 -4.38
CA GLY A 60 4.71 7.88 -3.48
C GLY A 60 5.24 6.48 -3.22
N THR A 61 5.81 6.30 -2.04
CA THR A 61 6.43 5.06 -1.59
C THR A 61 5.79 4.54 -0.31
N PHE A 62 5.91 3.24 -0.08
CA PHE A 62 5.54 2.62 1.19
C PHE A 62 6.68 1.74 1.71
N LEU A 63 6.66 1.50 3.01
CA LEU A 63 7.51 0.53 3.70
C LEU A 63 6.62 -0.33 4.59
N SER A 64 6.67 -1.64 4.39
CA SER A 64 6.03 -2.66 5.21
C SER A 64 7.08 -3.34 6.08
N LEU A 65 6.89 -3.24 7.38
CA LEU A 65 7.70 -3.91 8.38
C LEU A 65 6.94 -5.16 8.85
N PRO A 66 7.48 -6.35 8.64
CA PRO A 66 6.97 -7.54 9.30
C PRO A 66 7.08 -7.39 10.81
N THR A 67 6.06 -7.80 11.56
CA THR A 67 6.14 -7.78 13.02
C THR A 67 6.98 -8.94 13.60
N THR A 68 7.48 -9.82 12.74
CA THR A 68 8.30 -11.00 13.11
C THR A 68 9.77 -10.75 12.76
N ILE A 69 10.67 -11.11 13.69
CA ILE A 69 12.10 -10.76 13.68
C ILE A 69 12.89 -11.30 12.46
N ASP A 70 12.43 -12.39 11.83
CA ASP A 70 13.19 -13.10 10.78
C ASP A 70 12.79 -12.74 9.34
N SER A 71 12.04 -11.65 9.15
CA SER A 71 11.52 -11.25 7.84
C SER A 71 12.06 -9.89 7.38
N ILE A 72 12.38 -9.79 6.10
CA ILE A 72 12.98 -8.59 5.49
C ILE A 72 11.89 -7.54 5.25
N PRO A 73 12.12 -6.25 5.58
CA PRO A 73 11.24 -5.15 5.19
C PRO A 73 10.95 -5.14 3.70
N SER A 74 9.70 -4.87 3.32
CA SER A 74 9.31 -4.73 1.92
C SER A 74 8.98 -3.28 1.63
N ASP A 75 9.57 -2.71 0.57
CA ASP A 75 9.25 -1.37 0.09
C ASP A 75 8.63 -1.43 -1.32
N GLY A 76 7.92 -0.36 -1.69
CA GLY A 76 7.34 -0.25 -3.01
C GLY A 76 6.78 1.11 -3.34
N ARG A 77 6.12 1.20 -4.49
CA ARG A 77 5.43 2.41 -4.95
C ARG A 77 3.92 2.23 -4.92
N TRP A 78 3.22 3.31 -4.64
CA TRP A 78 1.77 3.36 -4.68
C TRP A 78 1.30 4.61 -5.42
N TRP A 79 0.06 4.57 -5.89
CA TRP A 79 -0.63 5.73 -6.43
C TRP A 79 -2.13 5.59 -6.19
N ALA A 80 -2.83 6.73 -6.15
CA ALA A 80 -4.28 6.79 -6.09
C ALA A 80 -4.75 7.97 -6.95
N VAL A 81 -5.89 7.80 -7.60
CA VAL A 81 -6.61 8.89 -8.28
C VAL A 81 -7.96 9.07 -7.61
N ARG A 82 -8.49 10.29 -7.65
CA ARG A 82 -9.85 10.53 -7.20
C ARG A 82 -10.81 9.76 -8.10
N GLU A 83 -11.56 8.82 -7.52
CA GLU A 83 -12.71 8.24 -8.22
C GLU A 83 -13.79 9.32 -8.38
N ALA A 84 -14.39 9.41 -9.56
CA ALA A 84 -15.49 10.34 -9.79
C ALA A 84 -16.61 10.03 -8.78
N ALA A 85 -17.14 11.05 -8.11
CA ALA A 85 -18.24 10.84 -7.18
C ALA A 85 -19.42 10.20 -7.95
N PRO A 86 -20.02 9.12 -7.43
CA PRO A 86 -21.21 8.56 -8.06
C PRO A 86 -22.26 9.68 -8.15
N SER A 87 -22.85 9.84 -9.33
CA SER A 87 -23.94 10.79 -9.53
C SER A 87 -25.12 10.35 -8.67
N LEU A 88 -25.61 11.25 -7.81
CA LEU A 88 -26.79 11.05 -6.97
C LEU A 88 -28.07 10.97 -7.81
#